data_AF-A0A3M1C183-F1
#
_entry.id   AF-A0A3M1C183-F1
#
_cell.length_a   1.000
_cell.length_b   1.000
_cell.length_c   1.000
_cell.angle_alpha   90.00
_cell.angle_beta   90.00
_cell.angle_gamma   90.00
#
_symmetry.space_group_name_H-M   'P 1'
#
loop_
_entity.id
_entity.type
_entity.pdbx_description
1 polymer ?
#
loop_
_entity_poly.entity_id
_entity_poly.type
_entity_poly.pdbx_seq_one_letter_code
_entity_poly.pdbx_strand_id
1 'polypeptide(L)'
;MKILLLCLLPFFAFGQNSILIRDIKPLPFTDVKVKDKFWAPRIETVCKTTIPFALRQCEETGRIRNFELASRDAGTGSGNENGAFCSAYPFDDSDVYKIIEGAAYALQHQYDASLDAQLDSL
;
A
#
# COMPACT_ATOMS: atom_id res chain seq x y z
N MET A 1 58.14 -52.40 20.41
CA MET A 1 57.68 -51.03 20.10
C MET A 1 56.38 -51.12 19.33
N LYS A 2 55.24 -50.71 19.92
CA LYS A 2 53.94 -50.68 19.25
C LYS A 2 53.79 -49.32 18.55
N ILE A 3 53.77 -49.30 17.22
CA ILE A 3 53.45 -48.09 16.44
C ILE A 3 51.93 -47.96 16.41
N LEU A 4 51.41 -46.91 17.04
CA LEU A 4 49.99 -46.58 17.08
C LEU A 4 49.66 -45.85 15.76
N LEU A 5 48.92 -46.51 14.87
CA LEU A 5 48.43 -45.89 13.63
C LEU A 5 47.19 -45.05 13.98
N LEU A 6 47.32 -43.72 14.00
CA LEU A 6 46.22 -42.80 14.26
C LEU A 6 45.44 -42.59 12.94
N CYS A 7 44.24 -43.18 12.83
CA CYS A 7 43.34 -42.91 11.71
C CYS A 7 42.79 -41.48 11.80
N LEU A 8 43.26 -40.59 10.93
CA LEU A 8 42.66 -39.27 10.69
C LEU A 8 41.41 -39.44 9.81
N LEU A 9 40.23 -39.47 10.44
CA LEU A 9 38.96 -39.34 9.72
C LEU A 9 38.76 -37.86 9.33
N PRO A 10 38.46 -37.53 8.06
CA PRO A 10 38.14 -36.17 7.67
C PRO A 10 36.78 -35.78 8.25
N PHE A 11 36.80 -34.78 9.13
CA PHE A 11 35.60 -34.17 9.67
C PHE A 11 34.94 -33.35 8.56
N PHE A 12 33.99 -33.93 7.83
CA PHE A 12 33.15 -33.17 6.90
C PHE A 12 32.20 -32.29 7.73
N ALA A 13 32.59 -31.03 7.91
CA ALA A 13 31.69 -30.00 8.42
C ALA A 13 30.61 -29.73 7.37
N PHE A 14 29.43 -30.33 7.54
CA PHE A 14 28.23 -29.88 6.84
C PHE A 14 27.86 -28.50 7.41
N GLY A 15 28.30 -27.43 6.75
CA GLY A 15 27.83 -26.08 7.03
C GLY A 15 26.36 -25.97 6.62
N GLN A 16 25.48 -25.66 7.56
CA GLN A 16 24.11 -25.26 7.24
C GLN A 16 24.16 -23.92 6.48
N ASN A 17 23.84 -23.93 5.19
CA ASN A 17 23.49 -22.70 4.47
C ASN A 17 22.15 -22.21 5.03
N SER A 18 22.19 -21.31 6.01
CA SER A 18 21.01 -20.60 6.48
C SER A 18 20.58 -19.58 5.43
N ILE A 19 19.36 -19.72 4.91
CA ILE A 19 18.73 -18.66 4.12
C ILE A 19 18.48 -17.49 5.08
N LEU A 20 19.09 -16.36 4.82
CA LEU A 20 18.78 -15.14 5.57
C LEU A 20 17.44 -14.60 5.06
N ILE A 21 16.63 -13.99 5.93
CA ILE A 21 15.32 -13.42 5.54
C ILE A 21 15.44 -12.44 4.37
N ARG A 22 16.58 -11.74 4.26
CA ARG A 22 16.91 -10.83 3.15
C ARG A 22 16.98 -11.49 1.78
N ASP A 23 17.18 -12.81 1.72
CA ASP A 23 17.31 -13.58 0.48
C ASP A 23 15.95 -14.10 -0.03
N ILE A 24 14.89 -13.95 0.78
CA ILE A 24 13.52 -14.27 0.38
C ILE A 24 12.93 -13.07 -0.36
N LYS A 25 12.63 -13.25 -1.65
CA LYS A 25 11.99 -12.21 -2.46
C LYS A 25 10.46 -12.31 -2.37
N PRO A 26 9.74 -11.19 -2.17
CA PRO A 26 8.29 -11.21 -2.21
C PRO A 26 7.82 -11.53 -3.63
N LEU A 27 6.75 -12.32 -3.74
CA LEU A 27 6.02 -12.48 -4.99
C LEU A 27 5.06 -11.29 -5.10
N PRO A 28 5.10 -10.48 -6.18
CA PRO A 28 4.21 -9.35 -6.32
C PRO A 28 2.76 -9.85 -6.45
N PHE A 29 1.81 -9.10 -5.89
CA PHE A 29 0.40 -9.50 -5.90
C PHE A 29 -0.19 -9.58 -7.31
N THR A 30 0.38 -8.87 -8.28
CA THR A 30 0.01 -8.92 -9.71
C THR A 30 0.19 -10.30 -10.32
N ASP A 31 1.12 -11.09 -9.79
CA ASP A 31 1.41 -12.45 -10.25
C ASP A 31 0.49 -13.50 -9.60
N VAL A 32 -0.40 -13.07 -8.70
CA VAL A 32 -1.29 -13.96 -7.93
C VAL A 32 -2.76 -13.65 -8.25
N LYS A 33 -3.51 -14.67 -8.68
CA LYS A 33 -4.97 -14.57 -8.86
C LYS A 33 -5.69 -15.37 -7.78
N VAL A 34 -6.33 -14.65 -6.86
CA VAL A 34 -7.14 -15.24 -5.78
C VAL A 34 -8.53 -15.56 -6.31
N LYS A 35 -8.94 -16.83 -6.27
CA LYS A 35 -10.22 -17.34 -6.82
C LYS A 35 -11.03 -18.18 -5.83
N ASP A 36 -10.72 -18.06 -4.54
CA ASP A 36 -11.39 -18.82 -3.50
C ASP A 36 -12.77 -18.24 -3.16
N LYS A 37 -13.46 -18.85 -2.20
CA LYS A 37 -14.78 -18.38 -1.74
C LYS A 37 -14.71 -17.37 -0.60
N PHE A 38 -13.53 -17.16 -0.02
CA PHE A 38 -13.37 -16.31 1.15
C PHE A 38 -12.75 -14.95 0.78
N TRP A 39 -11.59 -14.94 0.13
CA TRP A 39 -10.86 -13.71 -0.18
C TRP A 39 -11.33 -13.03 -1.46
N ALA A 40 -11.60 -13.79 -2.52
CA ALA A 40 -12.06 -13.22 -3.80
C ALA A 40 -13.27 -12.26 -3.63
N PRO A 41 -14.36 -12.61 -2.92
CA PRO A 41 -15.49 -11.68 -2.76
C PRO A 41 -15.15 -10.43 -1.91
N ARG A 42 -14.15 -10.51 -1.03
CA ARG A 42 -13.69 -9.34 -0.25
C ARG A 42 -12.90 -8.37 -1.11
N ILE A 43 -12.02 -8.88 -1.96
CA ILE A 43 -11.28 -8.07 -2.94
C ILE A 43 -12.27 -7.37 -3.88
N GLU A 44 -13.27 -8.10 -4.38
CA GLU A 44 -14.33 -7.51 -5.20
C GLU A 44 -15.11 -6.41 -4.46
N THR A 45 -15.45 -6.63 -3.19
CA THR A 45 -16.13 -5.61 -2.37
C THR A 45 -15.26 -4.37 -2.19
N VAL A 46 -13.95 -4.54 -1.95
CA VAL A 46 -13.02 -3.41 -1.82
C VAL A 46 -13.01 -2.58 -3.11
N CYS A 47 -12.87 -3.23 -4.26
CA CYS A 47 -12.83 -2.57 -5.57
C CYS A 47 -14.15 -1.86 -5.92
N LYS A 48 -15.28 -2.56 -5.78
CA LYS A 48 -16.59 -2.07 -6.29
C LYS A 48 -17.33 -1.17 -5.31
N THR A 49 -17.04 -1.28 -4.01
CA THR A 49 -17.84 -0.62 -2.97
C THR A 49 -16.97 0.24 -2.06
N THR A 50 -15.92 -0.33 -1.47
CA THR A 50 -15.15 0.38 -0.43
C THR A 50 -14.36 1.56 -0.99
N ILE A 51 -13.65 1.40 -2.10
CA ILE A 51 -12.88 2.48 -2.72
C ILE A 51 -13.80 3.63 -3.17
N PRO A 52 -14.87 3.40 -3.96
CA PRO A 52 -15.79 4.48 -4.33
C PRO A 52 -16.45 5.16 -3.14
N PHE A 53 -16.79 4.40 -2.09
CA PHE A 53 -17.34 4.96 -0.86
C PHE A 53 -16.32 5.86 -0.14
N ALA A 54 -15.07 5.43 -0.01
CA ALA A 54 -14.04 6.18 0.69
C ALA A 54 -13.64 7.47 -0.05
N LEU A 55 -13.60 7.44 -1.38
CA LEU A 55 -13.41 8.64 -2.20
C LEU A 55 -14.53 9.66 -1.96
N ARG A 56 -15.80 9.22 -1.98
CA ARG A 56 -16.94 10.09 -1.63
C ARG A 56 -16.84 10.65 -0.22
N GLN A 57 -16.41 9.85 0.76
CA GLN A 57 -16.22 10.36 2.12
C GLN A 57 -15.12 11.43 2.18
N CYS A 58 -14.04 11.30 1.40
CA CYS A 58 -13.00 12.32 1.32
C CYS A 58 -13.55 13.64 0.76
N GLU A 59 -14.44 13.58 -0.23
CA GLU A 59 -15.15 14.75 -0.77
C GLU A 59 -16.12 15.35 0.26
N GLU A 60 -17.08 14.55 0.75
CA GLU A 60 -18.17 14.97 1.63
C GLU A 60 -17.67 15.56 2.96
N THR A 61 -16.56 15.04 3.48
CA THR A 61 -16.01 15.46 4.78
C THR A 61 -14.86 16.46 4.64
N GLY A 62 -14.68 17.06 3.46
CA GLY A 62 -13.82 18.22 3.26
C GLY A 62 -12.34 17.94 3.11
N ARG A 63 -11.91 16.67 2.94
CA ARG A 63 -10.49 16.34 2.69
C ARG A 63 -10.04 16.90 1.35
N ILE A 64 -10.82 16.68 0.29
CA ILE A 64 -10.50 17.25 -1.05
C ILE A 64 -10.48 18.78 -0.99
N ARG A 65 -11.43 19.38 -0.27
CA ARG A 65 -11.50 20.83 -0.09
C ARG A 65 -10.26 21.42 0.60
N ASN A 66 -9.56 20.68 1.46
CA ASN A 66 -8.29 21.15 2.02
C ASN A 66 -7.26 21.45 0.91
N PHE A 67 -7.13 20.56 -0.08
CA PHE A 67 -6.22 20.75 -1.21
C PHE A 67 -6.64 21.93 -2.08
N GLU A 68 -7.94 22.07 -2.35
CA GLU A 68 -8.47 23.21 -3.10
C GLU A 68 -8.14 24.55 -2.41
N LEU A 69 -8.28 24.63 -1.08
CA LEU A 69 -7.95 25.84 -0.32
C LEU A 69 -6.43 26.08 -0.28
N ALA A 70 -5.64 25.03 -0.05
CA ALA A 70 -4.19 25.12 -0.02
C ALA A 70 -3.60 25.59 -1.35
N SER A 71 -4.16 25.14 -2.49
CA SER A 71 -3.74 25.59 -3.81
C SER A 71 -4.03 27.07 -4.07
N ARG A 72 -5.07 27.64 -3.42
CA ARG A 72 -5.44 29.06 -3.54
C ARG A 72 -4.61 29.97 -2.63
N ASP A 73 -4.22 29.51 -1.44
CA ASP A 73 -3.38 30.26 -0.48
C ASP A 73 -1.87 30.00 -0.66
N ALA A 74 -1.43 29.46 -1.80
CA ALA A 74 -0.03 29.18 -2.12
C ALA A 74 0.81 30.47 -2.36
N GLY A 75 0.73 31.45 -1.47
CA GLY A 75 1.58 32.65 -1.46
C GLY A 75 1.19 33.77 -0.50
N THR A 76 0.02 33.73 0.15
CA THR A 76 -0.50 34.88 0.91
C THR A 76 -0.50 34.71 2.43
N GLY A 77 -0.31 33.49 2.94
CA GLY A 77 -0.35 33.20 4.39
C GLY A 77 -1.71 33.57 5.02
N SER A 78 -2.71 33.73 4.18
CA SER A 78 -4.08 34.06 4.55
C SER A 78 -4.83 32.84 4.10
N GLY A 79 -4.96 31.84 4.99
CA GLY A 79 -5.82 30.68 4.75
C GLY A 79 -7.24 31.14 4.37
N ASN A 80 -8.26 30.30 4.55
CA ASN A 80 -9.60 30.91 4.55
C ASN A 80 -9.62 32.11 5.52
N GLU A 81 -10.58 33.02 5.38
CA GLU A 81 -10.69 34.22 6.23
C GLU A 81 -10.58 33.98 7.76
N ASN A 82 -10.51 32.72 8.22
CA ASN A 82 -10.24 32.25 9.59
C ASN A 82 -9.04 31.27 9.77
N GLY A 83 -8.21 30.98 8.76
CA GLY A 83 -7.06 30.05 8.83
C GLY A 83 -7.40 28.57 9.09
N ALA A 84 -8.65 28.14 8.93
CA ALA A 84 -9.11 26.82 9.37
C ALA A 84 -9.09 25.75 8.26
N PHE A 85 -8.65 24.53 8.59
CA PHE A 85 -8.85 23.34 7.75
C PHE A 85 -10.35 23.03 7.59
N CYS A 86 -10.72 22.39 6.48
CA CYS A 86 -12.10 21.92 6.24
C CYS A 86 -12.40 20.56 6.88
N SER A 87 -11.36 19.87 7.34
CA SER A 87 -11.42 18.56 7.96
C SER A 87 -11.05 18.65 9.45
N ALA A 88 -11.20 17.55 10.20
CA ALA A 88 -11.12 17.55 11.66
C ALA A 88 -9.70 17.44 12.21
N TYR A 89 -8.80 16.78 11.48
CA TYR A 89 -7.47 16.43 11.95
C TYR A 89 -6.38 16.87 10.98
N PRO A 90 -5.18 17.20 11.48
CA PRO A 90 -4.05 17.64 10.64
C PRO A 90 -3.50 16.53 9.73
N PHE A 91 -3.90 15.28 9.94
CA PHE A 91 -3.49 14.11 9.14
C PHE A 91 -4.58 13.62 8.19
N ASP A 92 -5.70 14.33 8.07
CA ASP A 92 -6.85 13.93 7.24
C ASP A 92 -6.50 13.86 5.75
N ASP A 93 -5.50 14.61 5.29
CA ASP A 93 -4.96 14.49 3.93
C ASP A 93 -4.42 13.07 3.65
N SER A 94 -3.97 12.36 4.69
CA SER A 94 -3.50 10.97 4.55
C SER A 94 -4.60 9.99 4.17
N ASP A 95 -5.87 10.32 4.40
CA ASP A 95 -6.99 9.49 3.96
C ASP A 95 -7.03 9.45 2.43
N VAL A 96 -6.87 10.61 1.77
CA VAL A 96 -6.84 10.70 0.30
C VAL A 96 -5.68 9.88 -0.26
N TYR A 97 -4.48 10.02 0.31
CA TYR A 97 -3.30 9.29 -0.15
C TYR A 97 -3.47 7.77 -0.05
N LYS A 98 -4.00 7.28 1.07
CA LYS A 98 -4.21 5.83 1.29
C LYS A 98 -5.30 5.26 0.38
N ILE A 99 -6.34 6.04 0.07
CA ILE A 99 -7.37 5.59 -0.84
C ILE A 99 -6.86 5.55 -2.28
N ILE A 100 -6.05 6.52 -2.71
CA ILE A 100 -5.34 6.48 -4.00
C ILE A 100 -4.43 5.26 -4.08
N GLU A 101 -3.68 4.94 -3.02
CA GLU A 101 -2.85 3.73 -2.96
C GLU A 101 -3.69 2.45 -3.16
N GLY A 102 -4.79 2.32 -2.41
CA GLY A 102 -5.71 1.18 -2.55
C GLY A 102 -6.32 1.08 -3.95
N ALA A 103 -6.70 2.22 -4.54
CA ALA A 103 -7.23 2.29 -5.89
C ALA A 103 -6.17 1.91 -6.95
N ALA A 104 -4.92 2.32 -6.78
CA ALA A 104 -3.82 1.93 -7.66
C ALA A 104 -3.56 0.41 -7.62
N TYR A 105 -3.69 -0.24 -6.46
CA TYR A 105 -3.64 -1.70 -6.39
C TYR A 105 -4.87 -2.36 -7.06
N ALA A 106 -6.06 -1.77 -6.89
CA ALA A 106 -7.27 -2.25 -7.55
C ALA A 106 -7.16 -2.19 -9.09
N LEU A 107 -6.63 -1.10 -9.64
CA LEU A 107 -6.40 -0.94 -11.09
C LEU A 107 -5.42 -1.98 -11.65
N GLN A 108 -4.40 -2.37 -10.88
CA GLN A 108 -3.49 -3.46 -11.24
C GLN A 108 -4.13 -4.85 -11.12
N HIS A 109 -5.09 -5.02 -10.20
CA HIS A 109 -5.84 -6.27 -10.06
C HIS A 109 -6.82 -6.48 -11.22
N GLN A 110 -7.60 -5.43 -11.50
CA GLN A 110 -8.58 -5.34 -12.58
C GLN A 110 -8.74 -3.86 -12.97
N TYR A 111 -8.33 -3.53 -14.19
CA TYR A 111 -8.40 -2.17 -14.70
C TYR A 111 -9.85 -1.68 -14.83
N ASP A 112 -10.07 -0.43 -14.40
CA ASP A 112 -11.33 0.30 -14.51
C ASP A 112 -11.01 1.73 -14.96
N ALA A 113 -11.34 2.05 -16.22
CA ALA A 113 -11.04 3.35 -16.82
C ALA A 113 -11.75 4.52 -16.11
N SER A 114 -12.91 4.27 -15.49
CA SER A 114 -13.63 5.33 -14.76
C SER A 114 -12.93 5.66 -13.45
N LEU A 115 -12.45 4.63 -12.74
CA LEU A 115 -11.68 4.83 -11.51
C LEU A 115 -10.34 5.52 -11.84
N ASP A 116 -9.64 5.08 -12.89
CA ASP A 116 -8.37 5.66 -13.35
C ASP A 116 -8.52 7.16 -13.63
N ALA A 117 -9.51 7.53 -14.45
CA ALA A 117 -9.81 8.94 -14.74
C ALA A 117 -10.27 9.73 -13.50
N GLN A 118 -10.96 9.09 -12.54
CA GLN A 118 -11.33 9.74 -11.29
C GLN A 118 -10.08 10.07 -10.45
N LEU A 119 -9.11 9.16 -10.36
CA LEU A 119 -7.86 9.40 -9.61
C LEU A 119 -7.05 10.54 -10.22
N ASP A 120 -6.96 10.62 -11.56
CA ASP A 120 -6.29 11.71 -12.27
C ASP A 120 -6.96 13.08 -12.05
N SER A 121 -8.23 13.10 -11.63
CA SER A 121 -9.00 14.33 -11.40
C SER A 121 -8.88 14.90 -9.98
N LEU A 122 -8.32 14.15 -9.03
CA LEU A 122 -8.12 14.55 -7.63
C LEU A 122 -6.94 15.52 -7.50
#